data_AF-A0ABD2HB41-F1
#
_entry.id   AF-A0ABD2HB41-F1
#
_cell.length_a   1.000
_cell.length_b   1.000
_cell.length_c   1.000
_cell.angle_alpha   90.00
_cell.angle_beta   90.00
_cell.angle_gamma   90.00
#
_symmetry.space_group_name_H-M   'P 1'
#
loop_
_entity.id
_entity.type
_entity.pdbx_description
1 polymer ?
#
loop_
_entity_poly.entity_id
_entity_poly.type
_entity_poly.pdbx_seq_one_letter_code
_entity_poly.pdbx_strand_id
1 'polypeptide(L)'
;MGPLLLSIALCLGTAVPQHVNAADGEEPTSAGPCHPNPCHNRGTCEISETYRGDTFIGYFCKCPPGFSGVHCQHNINECEREPCKNGGICTDLVANYSCDCPGEYMGRNCQYRCSGPLGMEGGIISNQQITASSTHRALFGLQKWYPYFSRLNKKGLVNAWTAAENDRWPWIQINLQRRMRVTGLITQGAKRIGSAEYVKSYKVAYSDDGKSWRTYKVKGKNDDMIFRGNVDNTAPSANSFTPPIEAQYVRIYPQVCRRHCTLRMELLGCELTGCSEPLGLKSGHVQDYQVTASSIFRTLNMDMFTWEPGKARLDKQGKVNAWTAGHSDQSQWLQVDLLLPTKVTGVITQGAKDFGHVQFVGSYKLAYSSDGERWKIYQDEKQGKDKVFQGNFDNDTHRKNVLDPPIYAQLLRILPWSWYGRITLRAEVLGCTEEE
;
A
#
# COMPACT_ATOMS: atom_id res chain seq x y z
N MET A 1 34.49 50.98 25.22
CA MET A 1 34.89 51.98 26.23
C MET A 1 33.85 51.93 27.34
N GLY A 2 34.25 51.47 28.54
CA GLY A 2 33.37 51.18 29.71
C GLY A 2 32.97 52.43 30.51
N PRO A 3 32.77 52.40 31.84
CA PRO A 3 32.60 51.31 32.84
C PRO A 3 31.20 51.38 33.56
N LEU A 4 30.68 50.47 34.41
CA LEU A 4 31.09 49.82 35.69
C LEU A 4 30.93 50.71 36.96
N LEU A 5 30.38 50.11 38.04
CA LEU A 5 30.22 50.51 39.49
C LEU A 5 28.80 50.99 39.88
N LEU A 6 28.00 50.39 40.77
CA LEU A 6 28.16 49.64 42.04
C LEU A 6 28.61 50.50 43.25
N SER A 7 27.70 50.78 44.20
CA SER A 7 27.92 50.89 45.68
C SER A 7 26.59 51.18 46.41
N ILE A 8 26.08 50.26 47.25
CA ILE A 8 26.24 50.10 48.72
C ILE A 8 25.31 50.99 49.56
N ALA A 9 24.43 50.37 50.35
CA ALA A 9 23.99 50.88 51.64
C ALA A 9 23.66 49.70 52.59
N LEU A 10 24.15 49.83 53.83
CA LEU A 10 24.33 48.80 54.86
C LEU A 10 23.05 48.32 55.55
N CYS A 11 23.12 47.06 56.02
CA CYS A 11 22.32 46.50 57.12
C CYS A 11 22.84 46.97 58.49
N LEU A 12 21.92 47.29 59.41
CA LEU A 12 22.09 47.10 60.85
C LEU A 12 20.74 46.67 61.44
N GLY A 13 20.75 45.57 62.19
CA GLY A 13 19.55 44.89 62.68
C GLY A 13 19.06 45.34 64.05
N THR A 14 18.08 44.58 64.55
CA THR A 14 17.58 44.37 65.94
C THR A 14 16.14 43.86 65.79
N ALA A 15 15.50 43.06 66.64
CA ALA A 15 15.83 42.12 67.70
C ALA A 15 14.50 41.35 67.95
N VAL A 16 14.55 40.05 68.28
CA VAL A 16 13.42 39.24 68.79
C VAL A 16 13.76 38.88 70.25
N PRO A 17 12.79 38.85 71.20
CA PRO A 17 12.17 37.57 71.62
C PRO A 17 10.65 37.70 71.93
N GLN A 18 9.82 36.79 71.42
CA GLN A 18 9.25 35.59 72.06
C GLN A 18 8.29 35.82 73.26
N HIS A 19 7.01 35.52 73.00
CA HIS A 19 6.06 34.95 73.95
C HIS A 19 5.00 34.16 73.15
N VAL A 20 4.83 32.86 73.43
CA VAL A 20 3.69 32.07 72.93
C VAL A 20 3.09 31.31 74.12
N ASN A 21 1.83 31.62 74.42
CA ASN A 21 0.97 30.87 75.33
C ASN A 21 0.09 29.91 74.52
N ALA A 22 -0.22 28.77 75.13
CA ALA A 22 -1.05 27.70 74.61
C ALA A 22 -2.53 28.08 74.48
N ALA A 23 -3.19 27.56 73.45
CA ALA A 23 -4.64 27.32 73.40
C ALA A 23 -4.93 26.21 72.39
N ASP A 24 -5.94 25.41 72.71
CA ASP A 24 -6.36 24.20 72.03
C ASP A 24 -6.53 24.31 70.51
N GLY A 25 -6.10 23.27 69.83
CA GLY A 25 -6.25 23.10 68.39
C GLY A 25 -5.92 21.66 68.04
N GLU A 26 -6.91 20.78 68.18
CA GLU A 26 -6.94 19.48 67.56
C GLU A 26 -6.59 19.67 66.08
N GLU A 27 -5.39 19.26 65.65
CA GLU A 27 -5.00 19.31 64.24
C GLU A 27 -6.04 18.50 63.47
N PRO A 28 -6.83 19.09 62.55
CA PRO A 28 -7.71 18.30 61.74
C PRO A 28 -6.78 17.51 60.82
N THR A 29 -6.66 16.21 61.06
CA THR A 29 -6.22 15.26 60.04
C THR A 29 -7.31 15.18 58.96
N SER A 30 -7.65 16.29 58.33
CA SER A 30 -8.55 16.35 57.19
C SER A 30 -7.71 16.19 55.94
N ALA A 31 -7.06 15.02 55.81
CA ALA A 31 -6.72 14.53 54.48
C ALA A 31 -8.08 14.38 53.76
N GLY A 32 -8.38 15.30 52.85
CA GLY A 32 -9.64 15.30 52.10
C GLY A 32 -9.83 13.97 51.36
N PRO A 33 -11.00 13.72 50.75
CA PRO A 33 -11.34 12.43 50.15
C PRO A 33 -10.39 11.96 49.02
N CYS A 34 -9.53 12.84 48.52
CA CYS A 34 -8.50 12.55 47.53
C CYS A 34 -7.10 12.26 48.11
N HIS A 35 -6.93 12.16 49.43
CA HIS A 35 -5.65 11.88 50.07
C HIS A 35 -5.74 10.70 51.06
N PRO A 36 -5.06 9.56 50.78
CA PRO A 36 -4.31 9.23 49.55
C PRO A 36 -5.23 9.10 48.33
N ASN A 37 -4.69 9.30 47.11
CA ASN A 37 -5.49 9.28 45.88
C ASN A 37 -6.23 7.93 45.73
N PRO A 38 -7.57 7.90 45.79
CA PRO A 38 -8.36 6.67 45.69
C PRO A 38 -8.48 6.15 44.24
N CYS A 39 -8.07 6.93 43.25
CA CYS A 39 -8.17 6.57 41.83
C CYS A 39 -7.02 5.66 41.39
N HIS A 40 -7.34 4.50 40.81
CA HIS A 40 -6.37 3.59 40.23
C HIS A 40 -5.86 4.07 38.87
N ASN A 41 -4.83 3.39 38.32
CA ASN A 41 -4.31 3.59 36.97
C ASN A 41 -3.94 5.04 36.62
N ARG A 42 -3.41 5.79 37.61
CA ARG A 42 -3.06 7.22 37.49
C ARG A 42 -4.27 8.13 37.22
N GLY A 43 -5.47 7.73 37.65
CA GLY A 43 -6.65 8.60 37.64
C GLY A 43 -6.47 9.82 38.52
N THR A 44 -7.04 10.94 38.08
CA THR A 44 -7.01 12.21 38.81
C THR A 44 -8.25 12.29 39.70
N CYS A 45 -8.06 12.46 41.00
CA CYS A 45 -9.17 12.65 41.93
C CYS A 45 -9.61 14.11 41.93
N GLU A 46 -10.90 14.34 41.65
CA GLU A 46 -11.54 15.66 41.70
C GLU A 46 -12.61 15.65 42.79
N ILE A 47 -12.62 16.69 43.62
CA ILE A 47 -13.60 16.83 44.71
C ILE A 47 -14.94 17.28 44.12
N SER A 48 -16.05 16.65 44.52
CA SER A 48 -17.41 16.99 44.08
C SER A 48 -18.17 17.69 45.20
N GLU A 49 -18.83 18.80 44.88
CA GLU A 49 -19.68 19.56 45.81
C GLU A 49 -21.12 18.98 45.94
N THR A 50 -21.31 17.69 45.65
CA THR A 50 -22.63 17.06 45.80
C THR A 50 -22.90 16.71 47.27
N TYR A 51 -23.66 17.57 47.95
CA TYR A 51 -24.12 17.35 49.32
C TYR A 51 -25.17 16.24 49.37
N ARG A 52 -24.90 15.17 50.14
CA ARG A 52 -25.88 14.18 50.56
C ARG A 52 -26.03 14.24 52.09
N GLY A 53 -26.64 15.32 52.57
CA GLY A 53 -26.82 15.60 54.01
C GLY A 53 -25.62 16.26 54.71
N ASP A 54 -25.62 16.24 56.05
CA ASP A 54 -24.80 17.11 56.89
C ASP A 54 -23.33 16.69 57.09
N THR A 55 -22.81 15.65 56.41
CA THR A 55 -21.40 15.22 56.57
C THR A 55 -20.82 14.38 55.43
N PHE A 56 -20.87 14.80 54.15
CA PHE A 56 -20.07 14.15 53.09
C PHE A 56 -19.58 15.13 52.02
N ILE A 57 -18.26 15.26 51.88
CA ILE A 57 -17.61 15.82 50.69
C ILE A 57 -17.40 14.65 49.72
N GLY A 58 -18.09 14.65 48.59
CA GLY A 58 -17.95 13.62 47.56
C GLY A 58 -16.64 13.78 46.77
N TYR A 59 -16.17 12.71 46.14
CA TYR A 59 -15.11 12.76 45.14
C TYR A 59 -15.51 11.92 43.92
N PHE A 60 -14.92 12.24 42.78
CA PHE A 60 -14.99 11.38 41.60
C PHE A 60 -13.61 11.28 40.96
N CYS A 61 -13.37 10.16 40.30
CA CYS A 61 -12.13 9.92 39.59
C CYS A 61 -12.29 10.27 38.12
N LYS A 62 -11.45 11.17 37.62
CA LYS A 62 -11.28 11.41 36.20
C LYS A 62 -10.30 10.38 35.64
N CYS A 63 -10.85 9.42 34.91
CA CYS A 63 -10.07 8.33 34.36
C CYS A 63 -9.25 8.77 33.15
N PRO A 64 -7.99 8.28 33.03
CA PRO A 64 -7.24 8.45 31.80
C PRO A 64 -7.91 7.65 30.67
N PRO A 65 -7.63 7.99 29.39
CA PRO A 65 -8.13 7.22 28.26
C PRO A 65 -7.84 5.72 28.43
N GLY A 66 -8.80 4.87 28.07
CA GLY A 66 -8.70 3.41 28.23
C GLY A 66 -9.11 2.86 29.59
N PHE A 67 -9.48 3.71 30.57
CA PHE A 67 -9.95 3.24 31.88
C PHE A 67 -11.36 3.73 32.21
N SER A 68 -12.09 2.91 32.96
CA SER A 68 -13.45 3.16 33.40
C SER A 68 -13.70 2.66 34.83
N GLY A 69 -14.88 2.96 35.38
CA GLY A 69 -15.26 2.66 36.76
C GLY A 69 -15.09 3.83 37.71
N VAL A 70 -15.71 3.71 38.88
CA VAL A 70 -15.76 4.77 39.91
C VAL A 70 -14.36 5.19 40.38
N HIS A 71 -13.41 4.25 40.36
CA HIS A 71 -12.00 4.47 40.72
C HIS A 71 -11.04 4.18 39.56
N CYS A 72 -11.52 4.19 38.31
CA CYS A 72 -10.71 3.87 37.13
C CYS A 72 -10.06 2.49 37.19
N GLN A 73 -10.70 1.55 37.88
CA GLN A 73 -10.19 0.20 38.14
C GLN A 73 -10.37 -0.75 36.95
N HIS A 74 -11.21 -0.41 35.97
CA HIS A 74 -11.50 -1.26 34.83
C HIS A 74 -10.75 -0.77 33.58
N ASN A 75 -9.96 -1.64 32.95
CA ASN A 75 -9.51 -1.39 31.58
C ASN A 75 -10.73 -1.49 30.66
N ILE A 76 -10.92 -0.50 29.79
CA ILE A 76 -11.93 -0.54 28.76
C ILE A 76 -11.49 -1.60 27.75
N ASN A 77 -12.31 -2.62 27.52
CA ASN A 77 -12.00 -3.62 26.52
C ASN A 77 -12.34 -3.08 25.13
N GLU A 78 -11.34 -2.56 24.41
CA GLU A 78 -11.55 -1.99 23.08
C GLU A 78 -11.97 -3.06 22.04
N CYS A 79 -11.78 -4.34 22.34
CA CYS A 79 -12.19 -5.46 21.48
C CYS A 79 -13.70 -5.78 21.54
N GLU A 80 -14.45 -5.27 22.52
CA GLU A 80 -15.90 -5.54 22.63
C GLU A 80 -16.70 -5.02 21.42
N ARG A 81 -16.18 -4.01 20.72
CA ARG A 81 -16.80 -3.45 19.50
C ARG A 81 -16.42 -4.20 18.22
N GLU A 82 -15.70 -5.31 18.33
CA GLU A 82 -15.19 -6.10 17.20
C GLU A 82 -14.52 -5.23 16.12
N PRO A 83 -13.46 -4.47 16.48
CA PRO A 83 -12.81 -3.57 15.54
C PRO A 83 -12.08 -4.34 14.42
N CYS A 84 -11.55 -5.52 14.72
CA CYS A 84 -10.84 -6.36 13.75
C CYS A 84 -11.81 -6.99 12.74
N LYS A 85 -11.67 -6.64 11.47
CA LYS A 85 -12.46 -7.17 10.35
C LYS A 85 -11.85 -8.45 9.79
N ASN A 86 -12.58 -9.10 8.88
CA ASN A 86 -12.10 -10.23 8.08
C ASN A 86 -11.50 -11.40 8.89
N GLY A 87 -12.04 -11.66 10.08
CA GLY A 87 -11.58 -12.74 10.94
C GLY A 87 -10.27 -12.45 11.69
N GLY A 88 -9.89 -11.18 11.81
CA GLY A 88 -8.77 -10.75 12.66
C GLY A 88 -9.01 -11.07 14.14
N ILE A 89 -7.96 -11.51 14.84
CA ILE A 89 -8.01 -11.78 16.28
C ILE A 89 -7.64 -10.50 17.03
N CYS A 90 -8.58 -9.99 17.84
CA CYS A 90 -8.37 -8.78 18.63
C CYS A 90 -7.67 -9.09 19.96
N THR A 91 -6.65 -8.30 20.28
CA THR A 91 -5.98 -8.28 21.58
C THR A 91 -6.19 -6.91 22.21
N ASP A 92 -6.81 -6.89 23.38
CA ASP A 92 -7.03 -5.70 24.18
C ASP A 92 -5.70 -5.15 24.72
N LEU A 93 -5.51 -3.83 24.65
CA LEU A 93 -4.37 -3.12 25.22
C LEU A 93 -4.91 -1.97 26.10
N VAL A 94 -4.02 -1.14 26.66
CA VAL A 94 -4.47 0.03 27.42
C VAL A 94 -4.77 1.17 26.44
N ALA A 95 -6.03 1.62 26.40
CA ALA A 95 -6.51 2.69 25.54
C ALA A 95 -6.32 2.41 24.04
N ASN A 96 -6.17 1.15 23.66
CA ASN A 96 -5.82 0.74 22.31
C ASN A 96 -6.10 -0.77 22.14
N TYR A 97 -6.05 -1.24 20.91
CA TYR A 97 -6.14 -2.66 20.60
C TYR A 97 -5.14 -3.01 19.50
N SER A 98 -4.87 -4.30 19.35
CA SER A 98 -4.09 -4.85 18.24
C SER A 98 -4.84 -5.98 17.56
N CYS A 99 -4.89 -5.97 16.23
CA CYS A 99 -5.47 -7.04 15.43
C CYS A 99 -4.37 -7.91 14.83
N ASP A 100 -4.41 -9.22 15.09
CA ASP A 100 -3.63 -10.20 14.33
C ASP A 100 -4.41 -10.60 13.07
N CYS A 101 -3.93 -10.14 11.91
CA CYS A 101 -4.64 -10.31 10.64
C CYS A 101 -4.30 -11.65 9.97
N PRO A 102 -5.30 -12.49 9.65
CA PRO A 102 -5.06 -13.76 9.01
C PRO A 102 -4.65 -13.59 7.54
N GLY A 103 -3.68 -14.40 7.10
CA GLY A 103 -3.36 -14.64 5.69
C GLY A 103 -3.08 -13.38 4.87
N GLU A 104 -4.01 -13.05 3.97
CA GLU A 104 -3.89 -11.97 2.98
C GLU A 104 -4.43 -10.61 3.47
N TYR A 105 -4.91 -10.49 4.71
CA TYR A 105 -5.43 -9.23 5.24
C TYR A 105 -4.38 -8.42 5.99
N MET A 106 -4.56 -7.10 6.00
CA MET A 106 -3.69 -6.16 6.70
C MET A 106 -4.38 -4.83 7.04
N GLY A 107 -3.65 -3.94 7.73
CA GLY A 107 -4.18 -2.70 8.30
C GLY A 107 -4.42 -2.85 9.79
N ARG A 108 -4.71 -1.72 10.46
CA ARG A 108 -4.99 -1.71 11.91
C ARG A 108 -6.14 -2.63 12.27
N ASN A 109 -7.13 -2.72 11.39
CA ASN A 109 -8.40 -3.43 11.58
C ASN A 109 -8.52 -4.61 10.62
N CYS A 110 -7.43 -5.04 9.97
CA CYS A 110 -7.45 -6.09 8.93
C CYS A 110 -8.41 -5.79 7.76
N GLN A 111 -8.63 -4.52 7.46
CA GLN A 111 -9.58 -4.07 6.44
C GLN A 111 -9.05 -4.19 5.01
N TYR A 112 -7.73 -4.11 4.82
CA TYR A 112 -7.11 -4.11 3.50
C TYR A 112 -6.76 -5.53 3.06
N ARG A 113 -7.04 -5.85 1.80
CA ARG A 113 -6.76 -7.14 1.18
C ARG A 113 -5.48 -7.06 0.34
N CYS A 114 -4.42 -7.64 0.87
CA CYS A 114 -3.10 -7.72 0.25
C CYS A 114 -2.97 -8.94 -0.68
N SER A 115 -3.85 -9.09 -1.69
CA SER A 115 -3.81 -10.23 -2.63
C SER A 115 -3.77 -9.80 -4.10
N GLY A 116 -3.45 -8.52 -4.36
CA GLY A 116 -3.41 -7.96 -5.72
C GLY A 116 -2.20 -8.44 -6.53
N PRO A 117 -2.29 -8.45 -7.88
CA PRO A 117 -1.14 -8.77 -8.72
C PRO A 117 -0.05 -7.69 -8.60
N LEU A 118 1.20 -8.11 -8.40
CA LEU A 118 2.35 -7.18 -8.34
C LEU A 118 2.80 -6.72 -9.74
N GLY A 119 2.31 -7.38 -10.79
CA GLY A 119 2.34 -6.87 -12.15
C GLY A 119 3.40 -7.54 -13.04
N MET A 120 3.58 -8.84 -12.86
CA MET A 120 4.31 -9.68 -13.83
C MET A 120 3.52 -9.80 -15.14
N GLU A 121 2.22 -10.05 -15.12
CA GLU A 121 1.36 -10.12 -16.30
C GLU A 121 1.22 -8.76 -16.97
N GLY A 122 0.91 -7.73 -16.17
CA GLY A 122 0.66 -6.36 -16.63
C GLY A 122 1.89 -5.57 -17.08
N GLY A 123 3.10 -6.06 -16.80
CA GLY A 123 4.33 -5.40 -17.25
C GLY A 123 4.80 -4.23 -16.37
N ILE A 124 4.18 -4.04 -15.20
CA ILE A 124 4.67 -3.14 -14.14
C ILE A 124 6.07 -3.59 -13.71
N ILE A 125 6.25 -4.90 -13.50
CA ILE A 125 7.57 -5.49 -13.30
C ILE A 125 8.26 -5.57 -14.67
N SER A 126 9.31 -4.78 -14.85
CA SER A 126 10.06 -4.69 -16.10
C SER A 126 10.86 -5.97 -16.40
N ASN A 127 11.25 -6.16 -17.67
CA ASN A 127 12.06 -7.33 -18.07
C ASN A 127 13.41 -7.39 -17.34
N GLN A 128 13.97 -6.24 -16.96
CA GLN A 128 15.26 -6.15 -16.26
C GLN A 128 15.18 -6.62 -14.80
N GLN A 129 13.98 -6.60 -14.20
CA GLN A 129 13.75 -7.04 -12.83
C GLN A 129 13.63 -8.57 -12.70
N ILE A 130 13.53 -9.29 -13.83
CA ILE A 130 13.34 -10.74 -13.84
C ILE A 130 14.61 -11.41 -14.35
N THR A 131 15.28 -12.15 -13.48
CA THR A 131 16.52 -12.88 -13.78
C THR A 131 16.37 -14.36 -13.47
N ALA A 132 17.22 -15.20 -14.05
CA ALA A 132 17.21 -16.64 -13.80
C ALA A 132 18.64 -17.21 -13.79
N SER A 133 18.78 -18.40 -13.22
CA SER A 133 20.04 -19.16 -13.21
C SER A 133 20.50 -19.53 -14.63
N SER A 134 19.55 -19.98 -15.45
CA SER A 134 19.79 -20.51 -16.77
C SER A 134 18.59 -20.30 -17.69
N THR A 135 18.82 -20.46 -18.99
CA THR A 135 17.77 -20.31 -20.01
C THR A 135 17.91 -21.40 -21.07
N HIS A 136 16.78 -22.01 -21.43
CA HIS A 136 16.73 -22.98 -22.50
C HIS A 136 16.78 -22.30 -23.88
N ARG A 137 17.54 -22.91 -24.78
CA ARG A 137 17.60 -22.53 -26.20
C ARG A 137 17.23 -23.73 -27.05
N ALA A 138 16.20 -23.59 -27.87
CA ALA A 138 15.74 -24.61 -28.82
C ALA A 138 15.94 -24.16 -30.28
N LEU A 139 15.84 -25.11 -31.22
CA LEU A 139 15.96 -24.90 -32.68
C LEU A 139 17.20 -24.07 -33.07
N PHE A 140 18.39 -24.58 -32.79
CA PHE A 140 19.66 -23.90 -33.11
C PHE A 140 19.78 -22.46 -32.53
N GLY A 141 19.07 -22.18 -31.43
CA GLY A 141 19.08 -20.87 -30.77
C GLY A 141 18.04 -19.87 -31.28
N LEU A 142 17.15 -20.28 -32.19
CA LEU A 142 16.04 -19.46 -32.68
C LEU A 142 14.92 -19.30 -31.64
N GLN A 143 14.72 -20.29 -30.76
CA GLN A 143 13.75 -20.20 -29.67
C GLN A 143 14.47 -20.01 -28.33
N LYS A 144 14.35 -18.82 -27.74
CA LYS A 144 15.01 -18.47 -26.48
C LYS A 144 13.99 -18.25 -25.37
N TRP A 145 13.95 -19.16 -24.39
CA TRP A 145 12.97 -19.17 -23.30
C TRP A 145 13.46 -18.33 -22.11
N TYR A 146 13.65 -17.03 -22.35
CA TYR A 146 14.17 -16.08 -21.36
C TYR A 146 13.25 -15.88 -20.14
N PRO A 147 13.81 -15.47 -18.98
CA PRO A 147 13.06 -15.24 -17.75
C PRO A 147 11.90 -14.25 -17.91
N TYR A 148 12.08 -13.18 -18.69
CA TYR A 148 11.04 -12.16 -18.87
C TYR A 148 9.77 -12.66 -19.60
N PHE A 149 9.78 -13.86 -20.18
CA PHE A 149 8.59 -14.51 -20.71
C PHE A 149 7.79 -15.28 -19.65
N SER A 150 8.28 -15.39 -18.41
CA SER A 150 7.59 -16.07 -17.30
C SER A 150 6.36 -15.33 -16.78
N ARG A 151 5.68 -14.54 -17.62
CA ARG A 151 4.51 -13.75 -17.24
C ARG A 151 3.25 -14.61 -17.38
N LEU A 152 2.35 -14.53 -16.41
CA LEU A 152 1.07 -15.26 -16.45
C LEU A 152 0.32 -14.98 -17.75
N ASN A 153 -0.38 -15.98 -18.29
CA ASN A 153 -1.20 -15.90 -19.51
C ASN A 153 -0.49 -15.41 -20.78
N LYS A 154 0.85 -15.29 -20.79
CA LYS A 154 1.59 -14.89 -21.97
C LYS A 154 1.30 -15.85 -23.14
N LYS A 155 1.01 -15.25 -24.30
CA LYS A 155 0.72 -15.95 -25.58
C LYS A 155 1.90 -15.82 -26.54
N GLY A 156 2.01 -16.76 -27.47
CA GLY A 156 3.05 -16.81 -28.49
C GLY A 156 3.68 -18.19 -28.62
N LEU A 157 4.54 -18.37 -29.63
CA LEU A 157 5.31 -19.60 -29.83
C LEU A 157 6.32 -19.85 -28.70
N VAL A 158 6.90 -18.78 -28.17
CA VAL A 158 7.72 -18.77 -26.95
C VAL A 158 7.03 -17.85 -25.96
N ASN A 159 6.56 -18.41 -24.86
CA ASN A 159 5.65 -17.72 -23.96
C ASN A 159 5.88 -18.03 -22.48
N ALA A 160 6.99 -18.68 -22.13
CA ALA A 160 7.35 -18.97 -20.75
C ALA A 160 8.86 -18.90 -20.57
N TRP A 161 9.31 -18.94 -19.31
CA TRP A 161 10.69 -19.26 -19.02
C TRP A 161 10.85 -20.78 -18.91
N THR A 162 11.93 -21.31 -19.46
CA THR A 162 12.34 -22.70 -19.29
C THR A 162 13.80 -22.74 -18.89
N ALA A 163 14.13 -23.48 -17.83
CA ALA A 163 15.50 -23.69 -17.40
C ALA A 163 16.31 -24.50 -18.42
N ALA A 164 17.63 -24.32 -18.44
CA ALA A 164 18.52 -25.14 -19.26
C ALA A 164 18.54 -26.60 -18.76
N GLU A 165 18.72 -27.56 -19.68
CA GLU A 165 18.66 -29.00 -19.35
C GLU A 165 19.80 -29.48 -18.45
N ASN A 166 20.94 -28.80 -18.48
CA ASN A 166 22.10 -29.11 -17.67
C ASN A 166 22.08 -28.45 -16.28
N ASP A 167 21.08 -27.60 -15.99
CA ASP A 167 20.95 -26.92 -14.72
C ASP A 167 20.24 -27.82 -13.69
N ARG A 168 21.00 -28.30 -12.70
CA ARG A 168 20.47 -29.18 -11.63
C ARG A 168 19.62 -28.42 -10.60
N TRP A 169 19.83 -27.11 -10.47
CA TRP A 169 19.22 -26.29 -9.42
C TRP A 169 18.70 -24.98 -10.01
N PRO A 170 17.73 -25.05 -10.93
CA PRO A 170 17.25 -23.88 -11.62
C PRO A 170 16.55 -22.94 -10.64
N TRP A 171 16.73 -21.64 -10.87
CA TRP A 171 15.99 -20.63 -10.13
C TRP A 171 15.61 -19.47 -11.03
N ILE A 172 14.52 -18.82 -10.66
CA ILE A 172 14.06 -17.55 -11.25
C ILE A 172 13.82 -16.56 -10.12
N GLN A 173 14.29 -15.34 -10.32
CA GLN A 173 14.35 -14.28 -9.34
C GLN A 173 13.63 -13.04 -9.86
N ILE A 174 12.88 -12.41 -8.95
CA ILE A 174 12.15 -11.18 -9.19
C ILE A 174 12.66 -10.14 -8.20
N ASN A 175 13.12 -9.00 -8.73
CA ASN A 175 13.48 -7.82 -7.95
C ASN A 175 12.31 -6.83 -7.93
N LEU A 176 11.65 -6.68 -6.78
CA LEU A 176 10.53 -5.77 -6.61
C LEU A 176 10.95 -4.31 -6.45
N GLN A 177 12.26 -4.00 -6.48
CA GLN A 177 12.90 -2.67 -6.31
C GLN A 177 12.69 -2.00 -4.95
N ARG A 178 11.69 -2.43 -4.19
CA ARG A 178 11.35 -1.98 -2.85
C ARG A 178 10.91 -3.18 -2.02
N ARG A 179 10.92 -3.03 -0.70
CA ARG A 179 10.43 -4.05 0.22
C ARG A 179 8.90 -4.10 0.13
N MET A 180 8.37 -5.25 -0.25
CA MET A 180 6.94 -5.50 -0.49
C MET A 180 6.45 -6.64 0.39
N ARG A 181 5.13 -6.67 0.65
CA ARG A 181 4.47 -7.82 1.27
C ARG A 181 3.95 -8.74 0.17
N VAL A 182 4.51 -9.93 0.07
CA VAL A 182 4.15 -10.97 -0.90
C VAL A 182 3.34 -12.04 -0.18
N THR A 183 2.11 -12.23 -0.61
CA THR A 183 1.11 -13.10 0.04
C THR A 183 0.82 -14.36 -0.76
N GLY A 184 1.27 -14.42 -2.01
CA GLY A 184 1.10 -15.63 -2.81
C GLY A 184 1.81 -15.60 -4.15
N LEU A 185 1.69 -16.72 -4.85
CA LEU A 185 2.26 -16.95 -6.17
C LEU A 185 1.26 -17.78 -6.99
N ILE A 186 0.98 -17.29 -8.20
CA ILE A 186 0.25 -18.04 -9.22
C ILE A 186 1.26 -18.60 -10.20
N THR A 187 1.19 -19.89 -10.51
CA THR A 187 2.05 -20.57 -11.48
C THR A 187 1.24 -21.17 -12.63
N GLN A 188 1.81 -21.24 -13.82
CA GLN A 188 1.20 -21.82 -15.01
C GLN A 188 2.31 -22.46 -15.87
N GLY A 189 2.01 -23.58 -16.52
CA GLY A 189 2.95 -24.23 -17.44
C GLY A 189 2.98 -23.63 -18.84
N ALA A 190 3.57 -24.33 -19.80
CA ALA A 190 3.46 -24.01 -21.22
C ALA A 190 3.44 -25.28 -22.08
N LYS A 191 3.26 -25.09 -23.39
CA LYS A 191 3.25 -26.18 -24.37
C LYS A 191 4.27 -25.89 -25.45
N ARG A 192 5.14 -26.86 -25.72
CA ARG A 192 6.16 -26.79 -26.76
C ARG A 192 5.93 -27.92 -27.75
N ILE A 193 5.65 -27.60 -29.02
CA ILE A 193 5.47 -28.59 -30.12
C ILE A 193 4.57 -29.77 -29.67
N GLY A 194 3.33 -29.49 -29.26
CA GLY A 194 2.40 -30.54 -28.84
C GLY A 194 2.59 -31.05 -27.40
N SER A 195 3.73 -30.77 -26.77
CA SER A 195 4.15 -31.34 -25.49
C SER A 195 3.95 -30.39 -24.32
N ALA A 196 3.20 -30.83 -23.30
CA ALA A 196 2.99 -30.07 -22.07
C ALA A 196 4.24 -30.11 -21.17
N GLU A 197 4.66 -28.93 -20.70
CA GLU A 197 5.79 -28.71 -19.78
C GLU A 197 5.35 -27.81 -18.63
N TYR A 198 5.66 -28.20 -17.39
CA TYR A 198 5.27 -27.43 -16.21
C TYR A 198 6.02 -27.87 -14.96
N VAL A 199 6.06 -26.99 -13.96
CA VAL A 199 6.60 -27.27 -12.64
C VAL A 199 5.52 -27.91 -11.75
N LYS A 200 5.79 -29.09 -11.19
CA LYS A 200 4.90 -29.84 -10.29
C LYS A 200 5.07 -29.46 -8.82
N SER A 201 6.27 -29.05 -8.42
CA SER A 201 6.54 -28.56 -7.06
C SER A 201 7.73 -27.62 -7.05
N TYR A 202 7.74 -26.69 -6.10
CA TYR A 202 8.78 -25.67 -5.98
C TYR A 202 8.98 -25.23 -4.53
N LYS A 203 10.16 -24.68 -4.25
CA LYS A 203 10.47 -23.95 -3.01
C LYS A 203 10.55 -22.46 -3.31
N VAL A 204 10.32 -21.63 -2.31
CA VAL A 204 10.44 -20.18 -2.40
C VAL A 204 11.51 -19.71 -1.41
N ALA A 205 12.37 -18.81 -1.84
CA ALA A 205 13.27 -18.07 -0.96
C ALA A 205 13.13 -16.58 -1.19
N TYR A 206 13.50 -15.80 -0.19
CA TYR A 206 13.39 -14.35 -0.24
C TYR A 206 14.61 -13.69 0.42
N SER A 207 14.84 -12.43 0.06
CA SER A 207 16.01 -11.67 0.47
C SER A 207 15.73 -10.17 0.39
N ASP A 208 16.34 -9.38 1.27
CA ASP A 208 16.28 -7.92 1.23
C ASP A 208 17.47 -7.32 0.44
N ASP A 209 18.59 -8.01 0.35
CA ASP A 209 19.85 -7.52 -0.24
C ASP A 209 20.24 -8.24 -1.55
N GLY A 210 19.53 -9.32 -1.91
CA GLY A 210 19.82 -10.18 -3.05
C GLY A 210 21.03 -11.11 -2.84
N LYS A 211 21.69 -11.05 -1.69
CA LYS A 211 22.90 -11.83 -1.34
C LYS A 211 22.61 -12.87 -0.28
N SER A 212 21.94 -12.50 0.80
CA SER A 212 21.55 -13.38 1.90
C SER A 212 20.12 -13.88 1.68
N TRP A 213 19.97 -15.20 1.54
CA TRP A 213 18.70 -15.81 1.16
C TRP A 213 18.11 -16.62 2.31
N ARG A 214 16.82 -16.45 2.56
CA ARG A 214 16.05 -17.23 3.53
C ARG A 214 15.03 -18.08 2.78
N THR A 215 15.03 -19.38 3.02
CA THR A 215 14.01 -20.29 2.47
C THR A 215 12.71 -20.13 3.25
N TYR A 216 11.59 -20.15 2.54
CA TYR A 216 10.27 -20.05 3.15
C TYR A 216 9.94 -21.28 4.00
N LYS A 217 9.45 -21.04 5.22
CA LYS A 217 9.07 -22.06 6.19
C LYS A 217 7.72 -21.73 6.80
N VAL A 218 6.96 -22.75 7.15
CA VAL A 218 5.68 -22.60 7.84
C VAL A 218 5.95 -22.27 9.32
N LYS A 219 5.15 -21.39 9.91
CA LYS A 219 5.26 -21.04 11.34
C LYS A 219 5.17 -22.32 12.19
N GLY A 220 6.20 -22.56 13.01
CA GLY A 220 6.27 -23.74 13.90
C GLY A 220 6.85 -25.02 13.28
N LYS A 221 7.32 -24.99 12.02
CA LYS A 221 8.05 -26.12 11.40
C LYS A 221 9.48 -25.71 11.03
N ASN A 222 10.43 -26.62 11.26
CA ASN A 222 11.84 -26.40 10.92
C ASN A 222 12.17 -26.74 9.46
N ASP A 223 11.32 -27.53 8.81
CA ASP A 223 11.50 -27.97 7.44
C ASP A 223 11.11 -26.89 6.42
N ASP A 224 11.80 -26.90 5.29
CA ASP A 224 11.47 -26.04 4.15
C ASP A 224 10.09 -26.40 3.59
N MET A 225 9.27 -25.38 3.34
CA MET A 225 7.98 -25.58 2.72
C MET A 225 8.14 -25.89 1.23
N ILE A 226 7.51 -26.98 0.79
CA ILE A 226 7.43 -27.36 -0.63
C ILE A 226 6.02 -27.11 -1.11
N PHE A 227 5.87 -26.19 -2.05
CA PHE A 227 4.59 -25.85 -2.65
C PHE A 227 4.23 -26.84 -3.76
N ARG A 228 2.94 -27.13 -3.88
CA ARG A 228 2.40 -27.88 -5.02
C ARG A 228 2.23 -26.90 -6.20
N GLY A 229 2.82 -27.25 -7.33
CA GLY A 229 2.74 -26.50 -8.56
C GLY A 229 1.56 -26.95 -9.43
N ASN A 230 1.77 -26.95 -10.74
CA ASN A 230 0.75 -27.22 -11.72
C ASN A 230 0.53 -28.73 -11.94
N VAL A 231 -0.71 -29.07 -12.30
CA VAL A 231 -1.13 -30.41 -12.73
C VAL A 231 -1.16 -30.51 -14.26
N ASP A 232 -1.34 -29.38 -14.96
CA ASP A 232 -1.38 -29.25 -16.41
C ASP A 232 -0.50 -28.07 -16.89
N ASN A 233 -0.57 -27.76 -18.19
CA ASN A 233 0.16 -26.63 -18.78
C ASN A 233 -0.66 -25.33 -18.92
N THR A 234 -1.96 -25.37 -18.64
CA THR A 234 -2.90 -24.29 -18.99
C THR A 234 -3.58 -23.68 -17.78
N ALA A 235 -3.99 -24.47 -16.80
CA ALA A 235 -4.66 -23.95 -15.63
C ALA A 235 -3.66 -23.23 -14.71
N PRO A 236 -3.96 -21.99 -14.28
CA PRO A 236 -3.20 -21.33 -13.23
C PRO A 236 -3.39 -22.06 -11.90
N SER A 237 -2.30 -22.26 -11.15
CA SER A 237 -2.28 -22.83 -9.81
C SER A 237 -1.84 -21.76 -8.83
N ALA A 238 -2.71 -21.39 -7.89
CA ALA A 238 -2.43 -20.37 -6.89
C ALA A 238 -2.01 -21.01 -5.57
N ASN A 239 -0.94 -20.50 -4.96
CA ASN A 239 -0.54 -20.84 -3.60
C ASN A 239 -0.41 -19.56 -2.78
N SER A 240 -0.94 -19.58 -1.56
CA SER A 240 -0.79 -18.51 -0.59
C SER A 240 0.40 -18.77 0.34
N PHE A 241 0.97 -17.70 0.87
CA PHE A 241 2.03 -17.69 1.86
C PHE A 241 1.44 -17.30 3.22
N THR A 242 1.49 -18.22 4.18
CA THR A 242 1.09 -18.01 5.57
C THR A 242 2.17 -18.56 6.51
N PRO A 243 3.04 -17.70 7.09
CA PRO A 243 2.98 -16.23 7.10
C PRO A 243 3.33 -15.59 5.73
N PRO A 244 2.91 -14.34 5.47
CA PRO A 244 3.30 -13.58 4.28
C PRO A 244 4.81 -13.28 4.28
N ILE A 245 5.39 -13.10 3.10
CA ILE A 245 6.81 -12.79 2.92
C ILE A 245 6.99 -11.27 2.82
N GLU A 246 7.89 -10.69 3.59
CA GLU A 246 8.25 -9.27 3.48
C GLU A 246 9.69 -9.13 2.98
N ALA A 247 9.87 -8.82 1.70
CA ALA A 247 11.18 -8.77 1.08
C ALA A 247 11.20 -7.90 -0.19
N GLN A 248 12.40 -7.53 -0.64
CA GLN A 248 12.60 -6.91 -1.95
C GLN A 248 12.78 -7.95 -3.07
N TYR A 249 13.48 -9.04 -2.78
CA TYR A 249 13.78 -10.09 -3.74
C TYR A 249 13.04 -11.37 -3.40
N VAL A 250 12.42 -11.96 -4.41
CA VAL A 250 11.77 -13.28 -4.30
C VAL A 250 12.38 -14.19 -5.36
N ARG A 251 12.73 -15.41 -4.96
CA ARG A 251 13.31 -16.42 -5.82
C ARG A 251 12.55 -17.73 -5.69
N ILE A 252 12.23 -18.32 -6.84
CA ILE A 252 11.50 -19.57 -6.96
C ILE A 252 12.46 -20.64 -7.45
N TYR A 253 12.45 -21.78 -6.77
CA TYR A 253 13.27 -22.95 -7.07
C TYR A 253 12.38 -24.13 -7.45
N PRO A 254 12.16 -24.37 -8.76
CA PRO A 254 11.51 -25.60 -9.22
C PRO A 254 12.22 -26.84 -8.64
N GLN A 255 11.46 -27.76 -8.06
CA GLN A 255 11.98 -29.01 -7.49
C GLN A 255 11.68 -30.19 -8.40
N VAL A 256 10.41 -30.36 -8.76
CA VAL A 256 9.96 -31.44 -9.65
C VAL A 256 9.26 -30.82 -10.85
N CYS A 257 9.65 -31.24 -12.05
CA CYS A 257 9.14 -30.71 -13.30
C CYS A 257 8.64 -31.86 -14.20
N ARG A 258 7.65 -31.57 -15.06
CA ARG A 258 7.26 -32.48 -16.15
C ARG A 258 8.01 -32.09 -17.41
N ARG A 259 8.84 -33.01 -17.91
CA ARG A 259 9.75 -32.82 -19.07
C ARG A 259 10.81 -31.76 -18.82
N HIS A 260 10.42 -30.49 -18.82
CA HIS A 260 11.31 -29.37 -18.53
C HIS A 260 10.69 -28.47 -17.46
N CYS A 261 11.54 -27.77 -16.71
CA CYS A 261 11.10 -26.77 -15.74
C CYS A 261 10.68 -25.51 -16.48
N THR A 262 9.43 -25.49 -16.92
CA THR A 262 8.80 -24.40 -17.65
C THR A 262 7.76 -23.70 -16.78
N LEU A 263 7.85 -22.38 -16.68
CA LEU A 263 7.04 -21.59 -15.74
C LEU A 263 6.62 -20.24 -16.33
N ARG A 264 5.33 -19.95 -16.17
CA ARG A 264 4.70 -18.63 -16.19
C ARG A 264 4.17 -18.35 -14.80
N MET A 265 4.20 -17.10 -14.37
CA MET A 265 3.81 -16.75 -13.01
C MET A 265 3.30 -15.32 -12.86
N GLU A 266 2.58 -15.10 -11.76
CA GLU A 266 2.24 -13.79 -11.22
C GLU A 266 2.46 -13.82 -9.70
N LEU A 267 3.12 -12.78 -9.17
CA LEU A 267 3.28 -12.62 -7.73
C LEU A 267 2.09 -11.84 -7.19
N LEU A 268 1.57 -12.28 -6.06
CA LEU A 268 0.47 -11.61 -5.37
C LEU A 268 0.99 -10.93 -4.11
N GLY A 269 0.48 -9.74 -3.84
CA GLY A 269 0.87 -8.97 -2.68
C GLY A 269 0.46 -7.50 -2.76
N CYS A 270 1.11 -6.70 -1.95
CA CYS A 270 0.86 -5.27 -1.83
C CYS A 270 2.08 -4.55 -1.23
N GLU A 271 1.99 -3.22 -1.13
CA GLU A 271 2.97 -2.41 -0.42
C GLU A 271 2.83 -2.58 1.10
N LEU A 272 3.92 -2.39 1.86
CA LEU A 272 3.93 -2.58 3.33
C LEU A 272 2.94 -1.66 4.08
N THR A 273 2.57 -0.53 3.48
CA THR A 273 1.57 0.39 4.02
C THR A 273 0.14 -0.11 3.84
N GLY A 274 -0.09 -1.10 2.98
CA GLY A 274 -1.40 -1.72 2.70
C GLY A 274 -2.37 -0.91 1.87
N CYS A 275 -2.13 0.39 1.71
CA CYS A 275 -2.97 1.32 0.97
C CYS A 275 -2.59 1.37 -0.51
N SER A 276 -2.65 0.24 -1.22
CA SER A 276 -2.24 0.16 -2.64
C SER A 276 -3.28 -0.54 -3.51
N GLU A 277 -4.54 -0.53 -3.09
CA GLU A 277 -5.65 -1.15 -3.80
C GLU A 277 -6.14 -0.27 -4.95
N PRO A 278 -6.66 -0.85 -6.04
CA PRO A 278 -7.27 -0.07 -7.11
C PRO A 278 -8.57 0.58 -6.62
N LEU A 279 -8.69 1.90 -6.79
CA LEU A 279 -9.87 2.68 -6.40
C LEU A 279 -11.06 2.48 -7.36
N GLY A 280 -10.83 1.88 -8.52
CA GLY A 280 -11.89 1.22 -9.27
C GLY A 280 -12.22 1.84 -10.62
N LEU A 281 -11.26 2.48 -11.28
CA LEU A 281 -11.40 2.83 -12.69
C LEU A 281 -11.54 1.56 -13.54
N LYS A 282 -10.72 0.53 -13.32
CA LYS A 282 -10.81 -0.75 -14.05
C LYS A 282 -12.04 -1.56 -13.69
N SER A 283 -12.34 -1.66 -12.39
CA SER A 283 -13.44 -2.49 -11.88
C SER A 283 -14.82 -1.89 -12.16
N GLY A 284 -14.90 -0.59 -12.46
CA GLY A 284 -16.17 0.10 -12.69
C GLY A 284 -16.83 0.66 -11.43
N HIS A 285 -16.14 0.63 -10.28
CA HIS A 285 -16.67 1.26 -9.05
C HIS A 285 -16.71 2.78 -9.20
N VAL A 286 -15.66 3.37 -9.77
CA VAL A 286 -15.70 4.76 -10.25
C VAL A 286 -16.59 4.80 -11.48
N GLN A 287 -17.70 5.52 -11.42
CA GLN A 287 -18.69 5.61 -12.51
C GLN A 287 -18.23 6.57 -13.62
N ASP A 288 -18.82 6.46 -14.81
CA ASP A 288 -18.43 7.28 -15.97
C ASP A 288 -18.62 8.80 -15.70
N TYR A 289 -19.63 9.19 -14.91
CA TYR A 289 -19.86 10.61 -14.56
C TYR A 289 -18.77 11.19 -13.66
N GLN A 290 -18.03 10.35 -12.94
CA GLN A 290 -16.93 10.77 -12.06
C GLN A 290 -15.65 11.05 -12.84
N VAL A 291 -15.59 10.69 -14.12
CA VAL A 291 -14.40 10.87 -14.95
C VAL A 291 -14.68 11.95 -16.00
N THR A 292 -13.99 13.08 -15.88
CA THR A 292 -14.12 14.22 -16.79
C THR A 292 -12.78 14.56 -17.43
N ALA A 293 -12.79 15.29 -18.53
CA ALA A 293 -11.56 15.70 -19.21
C ALA A 293 -11.70 17.09 -19.82
N SER A 294 -10.56 17.70 -20.12
CA SER A 294 -10.45 19.00 -20.78
C SER A 294 -11.04 19.01 -22.19
N SER A 295 -10.82 17.95 -22.96
CA SER A 295 -11.30 17.82 -24.34
C SER A 295 -11.40 16.35 -24.75
N ILE A 296 -12.12 16.09 -25.83
CA ILE A 296 -12.41 14.74 -26.32
C ILE A 296 -12.16 14.67 -27.83
N PHE A 297 -11.48 13.62 -28.27
CA PHE A 297 -11.27 13.32 -29.69
C PHE A 297 -12.35 12.39 -30.25
N ARG A 298 -12.81 12.65 -31.48
CA ARG A 298 -13.72 11.78 -32.24
C ARG A 298 -13.02 11.30 -33.51
N THR A 299 -12.87 9.99 -33.67
CA THR A 299 -12.31 9.44 -34.91
C THR A 299 -13.37 9.55 -36.02
N LEU A 300 -13.00 10.12 -37.16
CA LEU A 300 -13.88 10.36 -38.32
C LEU A 300 -15.12 11.22 -38.02
N ASN A 301 -15.12 12.00 -36.93
CA ASN A 301 -16.29 12.75 -36.45
C ASN A 301 -17.56 11.90 -36.25
N MET A 302 -17.41 10.59 -36.01
CA MET A 302 -18.52 9.69 -35.73
C MET A 302 -18.66 9.48 -34.22
N ASP A 303 -19.88 9.64 -33.70
CA ASP A 303 -20.14 9.50 -32.26
C ASP A 303 -19.78 8.10 -31.73
N MET A 304 -19.94 7.06 -32.56
CA MET A 304 -19.56 5.68 -32.25
C MET A 304 -18.05 5.49 -32.00
N PHE A 305 -17.21 6.40 -32.49
CA PHE A 305 -15.75 6.36 -32.30
C PHE A 305 -15.23 7.53 -31.44
N THR A 306 -16.00 7.91 -30.43
CA THR A 306 -15.65 8.98 -29.47
C THR A 306 -14.81 8.43 -28.33
N TRP A 307 -13.63 9.03 -28.10
CA TRP A 307 -12.68 8.65 -27.05
C TRP A 307 -12.99 9.34 -25.72
N GLU A 308 -14.17 9.06 -25.17
CA GLU A 308 -14.69 9.71 -23.96
C GLU A 308 -13.84 9.46 -22.70
N PRO A 309 -13.84 10.39 -21.72
CA PRO A 309 -13.12 10.22 -20.45
C PRO A 309 -13.52 8.96 -19.67
N GLY A 310 -14.80 8.56 -19.68
CA GLY A 310 -15.26 7.31 -19.04
C GLY A 310 -14.67 6.02 -19.64
N LYS A 311 -14.00 6.11 -20.81
CA LYS A 311 -13.25 5.00 -21.40
C LYS A 311 -11.79 4.92 -20.92
N ALA A 312 -11.30 5.88 -20.14
CA ALA A 312 -9.91 5.94 -19.63
C ALA A 312 -9.60 4.91 -18.52
N ARG A 313 -10.10 3.68 -18.66
CA ARG A 313 -10.01 2.62 -17.65
C ARG A 313 -8.90 1.64 -18.01
N LEU A 314 -8.08 1.27 -17.04
CA LEU A 314 -6.98 0.32 -17.25
C LEU A 314 -7.46 -1.01 -17.86
N ASP A 315 -6.70 -1.55 -18.82
CA ASP A 315 -7.00 -2.80 -19.54
C ASP A 315 -8.31 -2.85 -20.31
N LYS A 316 -9.00 -1.72 -20.48
CA LYS A 316 -10.22 -1.67 -21.28
C LYS A 316 -9.95 -2.17 -22.69
N GLN A 317 -10.85 -3.02 -23.18
CA GLN A 317 -10.83 -3.62 -24.52
C GLN A 317 -11.95 -3.02 -25.36
N GLY A 318 -11.80 -3.06 -26.68
CA GLY A 318 -12.78 -2.55 -27.63
C GLY A 318 -12.14 -1.74 -28.75
N LYS A 319 -12.95 -1.27 -29.69
CA LYS A 319 -12.48 -0.39 -30.79
C LYS A 319 -12.06 0.99 -30.27
N VAL A 320 -12.81 1.52 -29.31
CA VAL A 320 -12.46 2.70 -28.53
C VAL A 320 -12.37 2.29 -27.08
N ASN A 321 -11.16 2.35 -26.54
CA ASN A 321 -10.85 1.74 -25.26
C ASN A 321 -10.01 2.64 -24.35
N ALA A 322 -9.85 3.92 -24.68
CA ALA A 322 -9.14 4.88 -23.87
C ALA A 322 -9.80 6.26 -23.98
N TRP A 323 -9.31 7.22 -23.20
CA TRP A 323 -9.55 8.63 -23.46
C TRP A 323 -8.45 9.16 -24.36
N THR A 324 -8.84 10.00 -25.33
CA THR A 324 -7.92 10.74 -26.18
C THR A 324 -8.32 12.21 -26.18
N ALA A 325 -7.37 13.10 -25.90
CA ALA A 325 -7.64 14.54 -25.92
C ALA A 325 -7.88 15.04 -27.34
N GLY A 326 -8.83 15.97 -27.49
CA GLY A 326 -9.16 16.59 -28.78
C GLY A 326 -8.01 17.44 -29.32
N HIS A 327 -7.28 18.10 -28.42
CA HIS A 327 -6.08 18.88 -28.73
C HIS A 327 -4.85 18.25 -28.08
N SER A 328 -3.68 18.38 -28.72
CA SER A 328 -2.42 17.86 -28.21
C SER A 328 -1.54 19.00 -27.72
N ASP A 329 -1.89 19.53 -26.55
CA ASP A 329 -1.18 20.60 -25.85
C ASP A 329 -1.04 20.26 -24.35
N GLN A 330 -0.21 21.01 -23.64
CA GLN A 330 0.09 20.75 -22.22
C GLN A 330 -0.99 21.26 -21.25
N SER A 331 -2.05 21.89 -21.74
CA SER A 331 -3.18 22.34 -20.92
C SER A 331 -4.24 21.26 -20.74
N GLN A 332 -4.10 20.13 -21.44
CA GLN A 332 -5.03 19.02 -21.35
C GLN A 332 -4.96 18.31 -20.00
N TRP A 333 -6.09 17.78 -19.56
CA TRP A 333 -6.20 17.05 -18.30
C TRP A 333 -7.28 15.98 -18.36
N LEU A 334 -7.05 14.90 -17.61
CA LEU A 334 -8.06 13.90 -17.26
C LEU A 334 -8.28 13.99 -15.74
N GLN A 335 -9.51 14.18 -15.33
CA GLN A 335 -9.92 14.30 -13.94
C GLN A 335 -10.70 13.08 -13.49
N VAL A 336 -10.42 12.63 -12.28
CA VAL A 336 -11.13 11.56 -11.59
C VAL A 336 -11.65 12.15 -10.27
N ASP A 337 -12.95 12.08 -10.07
CA ASP A 337 -13.62 12.44 -8.83
C ASP A 337 -13.84 11.20 -7.96
N LEU A 338 -13.18 11.17 -6.81
CA LEU A 338 -13.23 10.05 -5.86
C LEU A 338 -14.43 10.18 -4.90
N LEU A 339 -15.20 11.27 -4.96
CA LEU A 339 -16.37 11.61 -4.12
C LEU A 339 -16.10 11.79 -2.62
N LEU A 340 -15.08 11.13 -2.07
CA LEU A 340 -14.69 11.17 -0.68
C LEU A 340 -13.20 11.53 -0.55
N PRO A 341 -12.78 12.17 0.55
CA PRO A 341 -11.37 12.36 0.87
C PRO A 341 -10.65 11.01 0.87
N THR A 342 -9.73 10.83 -0.08
CA THR A 342 -9.08 9.54 -0.30
C THR A 342 -7.57 9.72 -0.26
N LYS A 343 -6.88 8.75 0.35
CA LYS A 343 -5.43 8.67 0.35
C LYS A 343 -4.97 7.98 -0.94
N VAL A 344 -4.45 8.76 -1.87
CA VAL A 344 -3.92 8.29 -3.15
C VAL A 344 -2.42 8.02 -3.02
N THR A 345 -2.03 6.78 -3.29
CA THR A 345 -0.64 6.30 -3.14
C THR A 345 0.02 6.00 -4.48
N GLY A 346 -0.74 5.91 -5.56
CA GLY A 346 -0.16 5.62 -6.86
C GLY A 346 -1.11 5.81 -8.03
N VAL A 347 -0.53 5.86 -9.22
CA VAL A 347 -1.28 5.91 -10.49
C VAL A 347 -0.64 4.91 -11.45
N ILE A 348 -1.47 4.08 -12.07
CA ILE A 348 -1.06 3.19 -13.16
C ILE A 348 -1.56 3.80 -14.46
N THR A 349 -0.68 3.93 -15.45
CA THR A 349 -1.02 4.43 -16.78
C THR A 349 -0.73 3.37 -17.84
N GLN A 350 -1.51 3.42 -18.92
CA GLN A 350 -1.41 2.55 -20.09
C GLN A 350 -1.81 3.36 -21.34
N GLY A 351 -1.13 3.13 -22.46
CA GLY A 351 -1.47 3.77 -23.74
C GLY A 351 -2.67 3.11 -24.41
N ALA A 352 -2.88 3.36 -25.70
CA ALA A 352 -3.82 2.62 -26.53
C ALA A 352 -3.38 2.62 -28.00
N LYS A 353 -4.24 2.05 -28.86
CA LYS A 353 -3.99 1.94 -30.28
C LYS A 353 -5.26 2.29 -31.03
N ASP A 354 -5.15 3.24 -31.96
CA ASP A 354 -6.24 3.67 -32.84
C ASP A 354 -5.96 3.18 -34.27
N PHE A 355 -6.80 2.30 -34.81
CA PHE A 355 -6.70 1.74 -36.17
C PHE A 355 -5.33 1.19 -36.63
N GLY A 356 -4.43 0.82 -35.73
CA GLY A 356 -3.06 0.45 -36.14
C GLY A 356 -1.98 1.35 -35.55
N HIS A 357 -2.34 2.57 -35.19
CA HIS A 357 -1.43 3.60 -34.72
C HIS A 357 -1.36 3.60 -33.19
N VAL A 358 -0.15 3.36 -32.68
CA VAL A 358 0.14 3.39 -31.24
C VAL A 358 0.13 4.83 -30.74
N GLN A 359 -0.55 5.08 -29.62
CA GLN A 359 -0.66 6.40 -29.00
C GLN A 359 -0.56 6.25 -27.48
N PHE A 360 0.24 7.10 -26.83
CA PHE A 360 0.44 7.01 -25.38
C PHE A 360 1.00 8.31 -24.79
N VAL A 361 0.77 8.52 -23.50
CA VAL A 361 1.39 9.58 -22.71
C VAL A 361 2.76 9.11 -22.21
N GLY A 362 3.83 9.82 -22.61
CA GLY A 362 5.21 9.52 -22.26
C GLY A 362 5.67 10.12 -20.94
N SER A 363 5.09 11.24 -20.52
CA SER A 363 5.28 11.80 -19.18
C SER A 363 4.09 12.65 -18.78
N TYR A 364 3.86 12.79 -17.46
CA TYR A 364 2.73 13.55 -16.93
C TYR A 364 3.06 14.17 -15.57
N LYS A 365 2.29 15.19 -15.20
CA LYS A 365 2.22 15.75 -13.84
C LYS A 365 0.90 15.35 -13.20
N LEU A 366 0.83 15.45 -11.88
CA LEU A 366 -0.41 15.25 -11.13
C LEU A 366 -0.82 16.56 -10.47
N ALA A 367 -2.10 16.89 -10.54
CA ALA A 367 -2.70 17.96 -9.75
C ALA A 367 -3.84 17.39 -8.91
N TYR A 368 -4.06 17.93 -7.73
CA TYR A 368 -5.07 17.43 -6.81
C TYR A 368 -5.77 18.58 -6.09
N SER A 369 -7.01 18.33 -5.68
CA SER A 369 -7.87 19.30 -5.01
C SER A 369 -8.85 18.61 -4.06
N SER A 370 -9.22 19.30 -2.99
CA SER A 370 -10.26 18.84 -2.05
C SER A 370 -11.59 19.58 -2.24
N ASP A 371 -11.57 20.71 -2.94
CA ASP A 371 -12.73 21.62 -3.10
C ASP A 371 -13.13 21.83 -4.58
N GLY A 372 -12.27 21.44 -5.54
CA GLY A 372 -12.46 21.65 -6.97
C GLY A 372 -12.07 23.03 -7.48
N GLU A 373 -11.83 23.98 -6.59
CA GLU A 373 -11.45 25.36 -6.92
C GLU A 373 -9.93 25.55 -6.84
N ARG A 374 -9.32 25.06 -5.75
CA ARG A 374 -7.89 25.22 -5.50
C ARG A 374 -7.15 23.96 -5.89
N TRP A 375 -6.29 24.09 -6.89
CA TRP A 375 -5.49 22.99 -7.41
C TRP A 375 -4.04 23.11 -6.98
N LYS A 376 -3.51 22.04 -6.38
CA LYS A 376 -2.09 21.92 -6.05
C LYS A 376 -1.44 20.94 -7.03
N ILE A 377 -0.29 21.29 -7.57
CA ILE A 377 0.53 20.37 -8.38
C ILE A 377 1.39 19.55 -7.44
N TYR A 378 1.52 18.25 -7.71
CA TYR A 378 2.40 17.38 -6.94
C TYR A 378 3.87 17.74 -7.16
N GLN A 379 4.58 17.99 -6.07
CA GLN A 379 5.97 18.46 -6.09
C GLN A 379 6.91 17.40 -5.50
N ASP A 380 8.14 17.38 -6.00
CA ASP A 380 9.21 16.57 -5.42
C ASP A 380 9.74 17.25 -4.16
N GLU A 381 9.59 16.63 -2.98
CA GLU A 381 10.06 17.20 -1.70
C GLU A 381 11.54 17.56 -1.72
N LYS A 382 12.38 16.82 -2.46
CA LYS A 382 13.83 17.05 -2.46
C LYS A 382 14.23 18.28 -3.24
N GLN A 383 13.39 18.74 -4.18
CA GLN A 383 13.74 19.82 -5.12
C GLN A 383 12.77 21.00 -5.09
N GLY A 384 11.60 20.87 -4.45
CA GLY A 384 10.57 21.91 -4.43
C GLY A 384 10.02 22.25 -5.82
N LYS A 385 10.22 21.37 -6.81
CA LYS A 385 9.77 21.54 -8.20
C LYS A 385 8.65 20.55 -8.50
N ASP A 386 7.79 20.94 -9.46
CA ASP A 386 6.76 20.04 -10.00
C ASP A 386 7.37 18.70 -10.40
N LYS A 387 6.82 17.62 -9.85
CA LYS A 387 7.26 16.27 -10.20
C LYS A 387 6.72 15.91 -11.57
N VAL A 388 7.62 15.58 -12.49
CA VAL A 388 7.27 14.95 -13.77
C VAL A 388 7.44 13.44 -13.64
N PHE A 389 6.32 12.73 -13.75
CA PHE A 389 6.30 11.27 -13.75
C PHE A 389 6.60 10.73 -15.14
N GLN A 390 7.40 9.68 -15.20
CA GLN A 390 7.62 8.94 -16.44
C GLN A 390 6.40 8.07 -16.73
N GLY A 391 5.83 8.24 -17.92
CA GLY A 391 4.64 7.53 -18.37
C GLY A 391 5.00 6.27 -19.15
N ASN A 392 4.25 6.02 -20.20
CA ASN A 392 4.33 4.83 -21.04
C ASN A 392 5.36 5.00 -22.17
N PHE A 393 5.87 3.87 -22.66
CA PHE A 393 6.74 3.80 -23.84
C PHE A 393 6.10 3.01 -24.98
N ASP A 394 4.93 2.42 -24.74
CA ASP A 394 4.14 1.62 -25.66
C ASP A 394 2.64 1.74 -25.32
N ASN A 395 1.80 1.03 -26.07
CA ASN A 395 0.35 1.09 -25.90
C ASN A 395 -0.23 0.17 -24.80
N ASP A 396 0.46 -0.90 -24.40
CA ASP A 396 -0.17 -1.98 -23.62
C ASP A 396 0.51 -2.26 -22.28
N THR A 397 1.79 -1.93 -22.11
CA THR A 397 2.52 -2.17 -20.87
C THR A 397 2.07 -1.18 -19.80
N HIS A 398 1.71 -1.69 -18.62
CA HIS A 398 1.37 -0.86 -17.48
C HIS A 398 2.60 -0.12 -16.95
N ARG A 399 2.40 1.13 -16.55
CA ARG A 399 3.39 1.93 -15.84
C ARG A 399 2.81 2.45 -14.55
N LYS A 400 3.30 1.88 -13.43
CA LYS A 400 2.92 2.28 -12.08
C LYS A 400 3.90 3.32 -11.57
N ASN A 401 3.39 4.49 -11.21
CA ASN A 401 4.11 5.49 -10.44
C ASN A 401 3.55 5.50 -9.02
N VAL A 402 4.45 5.38 -8.05
CA VAL A 402 4.11 5.48 -6.62
C VAL A 402 4.37 6.90 -6.15
N LEU A 403 3.47 7.39 -5.30
CA LEU A 403 3.50 8.72 -4.71
C LEU A 403 4.10 8.61 -3.31
N ASP A 404 5.18 9.35 -3.11
CA ASP A 404 5.89 9.48 -1.85
C ASP A 404 6.32 10.96 -1.72
N PRO A 405 5.65 11.75 -0.87
CA PRO A 405 4.53 11.40 0.02
C PRO A 405 3.20 11.10 -0.71
N PRO A 406 2.24 10.39 -0.07
CA PRO A 406 0.91 10.17 -0.65
C PRO A 406 0.08 11.46 -0.73
N ILE A 407 -0.87 11.51 -1.67
CA ILE A 407 -1.80 12.63 -1.85
C ILE A 407 -3.07 12.39 -1.05
N TYR A 408 -3.59 13.42 -0.39
CA TYR A 408 -4.90 13.43 0.25
C TYR A 408 -5.81 14.40 -0.48
N ALA A 409 -6.80 13.87 -1.21
CA ALA A 409 -7.69 14.67 -2.04
C ALA A 409 -8.98 13.93 -2.40
N GLN A 410 -9.99 14.67 -2.81
CA GLN A 410 -11.20 14.13 -3.44
C GLN A 410 -11.06 14.10 -4.97
N LEU A 411 -10.41 15.11 -5.54
CA LEU A 411 -10.26 15.27 -6.98
C LEU A 411 -8.79 15.08 -7.38
N LEU A 412 -8.56 14.26 -8.39
CA LEU A 412 -7.24 14.03 -8.97
C LEU A 412 -7.27 14.34 -10.47
N ARG A 413 -6.28 15.11 -10.94
CA ARG A 413 -6.03 15.40 -12.34
C ARG A 413 -4.69 14.83 -12.80
N ILE A 414 -4.73 14.10 -13.90
CA ILE A 414 -3.54 13.69 -14.65
C ILE A 414 -3.33 14.73 -15.76
N LEU A 415 -2.15 15.35 -15.77
CA LEU A 415 -1.76 16.42 -16.68
C LEU A 415 -0.69 15.89 -17.65
N PRO A 416 -1.03 15.49 -18.88
CA PRO A 416 -0.06 15.02 -19.87
C PRO A 416 0.98 16.09 -20.20
N TRP A 417 2.26 15.70 -20.16
CA TRP A 417 3.39 16.61 -20.36
C TRP A 417 4.16 16.32 -21.65
N SER A 418 4.34 15.03 -21.96
CA SER A 418 4.84 14.55 -23.25
C SER A 418 4.06 13.31 -23.69
N TRP A 419 3.96 13.07 -25.00
CA TRP A 419 3.18 11.98 -25.59
C TRP A 419 3.76 11.55 -26.93
N TYR A 420 3.35 10.37 -27.39
CA TYR A 420 3.63 9.84 -28.72
C TYR A 420 2.33 9.73 -29.51
N GLY A 421 2.31 10.32 -30.71
CA GLY A 421 1.10 10.44 -31.52
C GLY A 421 0.13 11.47 -30.92
N ARG A 422 -0.90 10.99 -30.21
CA ARG A 422 -1.89 11.82 -29.51
C ARG A 422 -1.82 11.55 -28.01
N ILE A 423 -2.39 12.48 -27.23
CA ILE A 423 -2.58 12.31 -25.80
C ILE A 423 -3.68 11.25 -25.60
N THR A 424 -3.26 10.01 -25.37
CA THR A 424 -4.17 8.88 -25.17
C THR A 424 -3.79 8.13 -23.91
N LEU A 425 -4.77 7.91 -23.02
CA LEU A 425 -4.53 7.37 -21.70
C LEU A 425 -5.66 6.41 -21.25
N ARG A 426 -5.22 5.27 -20.72
CA ARG A 426 -5.98 4.43 -19.79
C ARG A 426 -5.29 4.53 -18.43
N ALA A 427 -6.06 4.63 -17.36
CA ALA A 427 -5.52 4.79 -16.02
C ALA A 427 -6.22 3.91 -14.98
N GLU A 428 -5.52 3.66 -13.88
CA GLU A 428 -6.06 3.19 -12.61
C GLU A 428 -5.42 4.02 -11.49
N VAL A 429 -6.22 4.41 -10.51
CA VAL A 429 -5.73 5.13 -9.33
C VAL A 429 -5.63 4.12 -8.18
N LEU A 430 -4.52 4.18 -7.44
CA LEU A 430 -4.26 3.32 -6.29
C LEU A 430 -4.37 4.13 -5.01
N GLY A 431 -4.97 3.54 -3.98
CA GLY A 431 -5.14 4.21 -2.69
C GLY A 431 -6.01 3.42 -1.73
N CYS A 432 -6.52 4.14 -0.74
CA CYS A 432 -7.51 3.66 0.22
C CYS A 432 -8.30 4.85 0.77
N THR A 433 -9.54 4.61 1.15
CA THR A 433 -10.33 5.57 1.91
C THR A 433 -9.80 5.64 3.33
N GLU A 434 -9.71 6.85 3.88
CA GLU A 434 -9.42 7.02 5.30
C GLU A 434 -10.74 6.79 6.06
N GLU A 435 -10.82 5.70 6.82
CA GLU A 435 -11.81 5.60 7.90
C GLU A 435 -11.11 6.05 9.18
N GLU A 436 -11.77 6.95 9.92
CA GLU A 436 -11.29 7.61 11.15
C GLU A 436 -10.81 6.64 12.25
#